data_AF-A0A9W7TT52-F1
#
_entry.id   AF-A0A9W7TT52-F1
#
_cell.length_a   1.000
_cell.length_b   1.000
_cell.length_c   1.000
_cell.angle_alpha   90.00
_cell.angle_beta   90.00
_cell.angle_gamma   90.00
#
_symmetry.space_group_name_H-M   'P 1'
#
loop_
_entity.id
_entity.type
_entity.pdbx_description
1 polymer ?
#
loop_
_entity_poly.entity_id
_entity_poly.type
_entity_poly.pdbx_seq_one_letter_code
_entity_poly.pdbx_strand_id
1 'polypeptide(L)'
;MAQLTLLRIKWTALVIFTHFGYLLLGATIFQLLEQEAESKNRDQFLLEKLKFLTNYSCLDGPALERFVKVIVEARESRVNPSGNSTNPSNWDFSSSFFFAGTVVTTVEVLTVTLFLVIGSILLLVIPPLMFSYVEGWSYGEEYGSNPNKHYITIYRSLASVWLILGLGWLAALLNLGTRLLKHVIGQTLAPFSAVNKDCHSVEKQEGGTAQQVI
;
A
#
# COMPACT_ATOMS: atom_id res chain seq x y z
N MET A 1 -8.48 30.33 25.61
CA MET A 1 -7.13 29.83 25.28
C MET A 1 -6.63 28.79 26.29
N ALA A 2 -6.48 29.09 27.58
CA ALA A 2 -5.93 28.14 28.59
C ALA A 2 -6.76 26.87 28.85
N GLN A 3 -8.10 26.93 28.80
CA GLN A 3 -8.95 25.76 29.04
C GLN A 3 -8.93 24.74 27.89
N LEU A 4 -8.86 25.22 26.65
CA LEU A 4 -8.78 24.37 25.46
C LEU A 4 -7.41 23.67 25.37
N THR A 5 -6.33 24.36 25.73
CA THR A 5 -4.99 23.77 25.79
C THR A 5 -4.87 22.70 26.87
N LEU A 6 -5.49 22.91 28.04
CA LEU A 6 -5.43 21.97 29.17
C LEU A 6 -6.27 20.71 28.91
N LEU A 7 -7.45 20.87 28.28
CA LEU A 7 -8.27 19.75 27.84
C LEU A 7 -7.53 18.90 26.79
N ARG A 8 -6.88 19.54 25.81
CA ARG A 8 -6.09 18.85 24.77
C ARG A 8 -4.87 18.10 25.35
N ILE A 9 -4.20 18.65 26.36
CA ILE A 9 -3.11 17.98 27.10
C ILE A 9 -3.63 16.77 27.88
N LYS A 10 -4.80 16.89 28.53
CA LYS A 10 -5.43 15.77 29.26
C LYS A 10 -5.82 14.61 28.33
N TRP A 11 -6.43 14.90 27.18
CA TRP A 11 -6.81 13.88 26.22
C TRP A 11 -5.61 13.21 25.57
N THR A 12 -4.57 13.98 25.22
CA THR A 12 -3.33 13.39 24.67
C THR A 12 -2.62 12.52 25.69
N ALA A 13 -2.54 12.93 26.96
CA ALA A 13 -2.00 12.10 28.03
C ALA A 13 -2.81 10.80 28.22
N LEU A 14 -4.15 10.87 28.18
CA LEU A 14 -5.03 9.69 28.27
C LEU A 14 -4.82 8.72 27.09
N VAL A 15 -4.71 9.24 25.87
CA VAL A 15 -4.46 8.43 24.67
C VAL A 15 -3.09 7.76 24.75
N ILE A 16 -2.05 8.49 25.16
CA ILE A 16 -0.69 7.94 25.32
C ILE A 16 -0.68 6.84 26.38
N PHE A 17 -1.30 7.09 27.53
CA PHE A 17 -1.37 6.10 28.61
C PHE A 17 -2.12 4.83 28.18
N THR A 18 -3.25 4.99 27.48
CA THR A 18 -4.04 3.87 26.95
C THR A 18 -3.25 3.08 25.91
N HIS A 19 -2.54 3.76 25.01
CA HIS A 19 -1.70 3.13 24.00
C HIS A 19 -0.53 2.36 24.62
N PHE A 20 0.13 2.95 25.62
CA PHE A 20 1.20 2.29 26.36
C PHE A 20 0.68 1.04 27.08
N GLY A 21 -0.50 1.11 27.72
CA GLY A 21 -1.14 -0.04 28.34
C GLY A 21 -1.48 -1.15 27.33
N TYR A 22 -1.96 -0.78 26.14
CA TYR A 22 -2.20 -1.72 25.04
C TYR A 22 -0.91 -2.43 24.60
N LEU A 23 0.20 -1.70 24.44
CA LEU A 23 1.49 -2.28 24.07
C LEU A 23 2.02 -3.21 25.16
N LEU A 24 1.90 -2.85 26.44
CA LEU A 24 2.31 -3.73 27.55
C LEU A 24 1.49 -5.01 27.59
N LEU A 25 0.16 -4.90 27.46
CA LEU A 25 -0.72 -6.06 27.41
C LEU A 25 -0.37 -6.96 26.21
N GLY A 26 -0.22 -6.37 25.02
CA GLY A 26 0.21 -7.10 23.82
C GLY A 26 1.56 -7.80 24.01
N ALA A 27 2.56 -7.10 24.56
CA ALA A 27 3.88 -7.67 24.83
C ALA A 27 3.82 -8.84 25.80
N THR A 28 3.04 -8.74 26.89
CA THR A 28 2.90 -9.85 27.85
C THR A 28 2.21 -11.07 27.24
N ILE A 29 1.19 -10.87 26.41
CA ILE A 29 0.49 -11.97 25.71
C ILE A 29 1.44 -12.64 24.72
N PHE A 30 2.13 -11.87 23.88
CA PHE A 30 3.09 -12.42 22.93
C PHE A 30 4.25 -13.12 23.63
N GLN A 31 4.77 -12.56 24.71
CA GLN A 31 5.83 -13.22 25.49
C GLN A 31 5.35 -14.57 26.03
N LEU A 32 4.16 -14.65 26.64
CA LEU A 32 3.66 -15.91 27.17
C LEU A 32 3.45 -16.97 26.08
N LEU A 33 2.89 -16.57 24.93
CA LEU A 33 2.60 -17.49 23.83
C LEU A 33 3.88 -17.92 23.09
N GLU A 34 4.71 -16.96 22.69
CA GLU A 34 5.89 -17.21 21.86
C GLU A 34 7.02 -17.83 22.68
N GLN A 35 7.19 -17.51 23.97
CA GLN A 35 8.26 -18.08 24.79
C GLN A 35 8.07 -19.59 25.02
N GLU A 36 6.83 -20.04 25.25
CA GLU A 36 6.55 -21.48 25.40
C GLU A 36 6.74 -22.21 24.06
N ALA A 37 6.27 -21.63 22.96
CA ALA A 37 6.43 -22.18 21.62
C ALA A 37 7.91 -22.24 21.17
N GLU A 38 8.69 -21.18 21.45
CA GLU A 38 10.13 -21.12 21.19
C GLU A 38 10.86 -22.21 21.95
N SER A 39 10.57 -22.39 23.25
CA SER A 39 11.20 -23.44 24.05
C SER A 39 10.93 -24.83 23.48
N LYS A 40 9.66 -25.13 23.14
CA LYS A 40 9.29 -26.42 22.54
C LYS A 40 9.98 -26.65 21.20
N ASN A 41 10.00 -25.65 20.32
CA ASN A 41 10.68 -25.74 19.03
C ASN A 41 12.20 -25.91 19.19
N ARG A 42 12.81 -25.23 20.17
CA ARG A 42 14.23 -25.37 20.50
C ARG A 42 14.56 -26.77 20.99
N ASP A 43 13.76 -27.31 21.90
CA ASP A 43 13.97 -28.67 22.41
C ASP A 43 13.78 -29.72 21.33
N GLN A 44 12.76 -29.56 20.46
CA GLN A 44 12.57 -30.42 19.30
C GLN A 44 13.76 -30.35 18.34
N PHE A 45 14.25 -29.14 18.03
CA PHE A 45 15.41 -28.95 17.17
C PHE A 45 16.68 -29.61 17.76
N LEU A 46 16.92 -29.44 19.06
CA LEU A 46 18.06 -30.07 19.74
C LEU A 46 17.93 -31.60 19.75
N LEU A 47 16.73 -32.12 20.00
CA LEU A 47 16.45 -33.55 19.97
C LEU A 47 16.68 -34.14 18.56
N GLU A 48 16.17 -33.49 17.51
CA GLU A 48 16.38 -33.91 16.12
C GLU A 48 17.86 -33.83 15.74
N LYS A 49 18.58 -32.78 16.15
CA LYS A 49 20.03 -32.65 15.95
C LYS A 49 20.80 -33.78 16.63
N LEU A 50 20.50 -34.11 17.89
CA LEU A 50 21.14 -35.20 18.62
C LEU A 50 20.82 -36.56 18.01
N LYS A 51 19.56 -36.79 17.61
CA LYS A 51 19.13 -38.01 16.92
C LYS A 51 19.86 -38.19 15.59
N PHE A 52 20.04 -37.10 14.83
CA PHE A 52 20.79 -37.11 13.58
C PHE A 52 22.28 -37.42 13.81
N LEU A 53 22.93 -36.79 14.78
CA LEU A 53 24.32 -37.06 15.13
C LEU A 53 24.54 -38.49 15.65
N THR A 54 23.59 -39.02 16.43
CA THR A 54 23.66 -40.41 16.91
C THR A 54 23.52 -41.40 15.76
N ASN A 55 22.71 -41.09 14.74
CA ASN A 55 22.54 -41.92 13.56
C ASN A 55 23.78 -41.92 12.63
N TYR A 56 24.57 -40.83 12.65
CA TYR A 56 25.77 -40.66 11.85
C TYR A 56 26.99 -40.41 12.74
N SER A 57 27.49 -41.46 13.39
CA SER A 57 28.63 -41.39 14.31
C SER A 57 29.95 -40.90 13.69
N CYS A 58 30.05 -40.90 12.35
CA CYS A 58 31.19 -40.35 11.62
C CYS A 58 31.12 -38.82 11.41
N LEU A 59 30.01 -38.17 11.75
CA LEU A 59 29.82 -36.74 11.56
C LEU A 59 30.08 -35.97 12.87
N ASP A 60 31.07 -35.10 12.85
CA ASP A 60 31.44 -34.27 13.99
C ASP A 60 30.44 -33.10 14.20
N GLY A 61 30.10 -32.81 15.45
CA GLY A 61 29.14 -31.75 15.80
C GLY A 61 29.51 -30.37 15.22
N PRO A 62 30.76 -29.89 15.38
CA PRO A 62 31.27 -28.69 14.73
C PRO A 62 31.14 -28.68 13.20
N ALA A 63 31.29 -29.83 12.53
CA ALA A 63 31.12 -29.90 11.07
C ALA A 63 29.65 -29.70 10.68
N LEU A 64 28.71 -30.30 11.42
CA LEU A 64 27.27 -30.10 11.22
C LEU A 64 26.86 -28.63 11.45
N GLU A 65 27.39 -27.97 12.48
CA GLU A 65 27.07 -26.56 12.74
C GLU A 65 27.57 -25.62 11.65
N ARG A 66 28.77 -25.87 11.09
CA ARG A 66 29.26 -25.13 9.92
C ARG A 66 28.32 -25.30 8.73
N PHE A 67 27.84 -26.51 8.47
CA PHE A 67 26.90 -26.76 7.39
C PHE A 67 25.54 -26.09 7.61
N VAL A 68 24.99 -26.17 8.83
CA VAL A 68 23.75 -25.47 9.20
C VAL A 68 23.89 -23.96 9.02
N LYS A 69 25.05 -23.38 9.35
CA LYS A 69 25.32 -21.95 9.11
C LYS A 69 25.20 -21.57 7.63
N VAL A 70 25.77 -22.38 6.73
CA VAL A 70 25.64 -22.18 5.27
C VAL A 70 24.18 -22.25 4.83
N ILE A 71 23.38 -23.16 5.40
CA ILE A 71 21.94 -23.26 5.10
C ILE A 71 21.17 -22.02 5.59
N VAL A 72 21.48 -21.51 6.78
CA VAL A 72 20.85 -20.29 7.33
C VAL A 72 21.17 -19.08 6.45
N GLU A 73 22.42 -18.93 6.03
CA GLU A 73 22.85 -17.86 5.11
C GLU A 73 22.18 -17.97 3.73
N ALA A 74 22.03 -19.20 3.21
CA ALA A 74 21.26 -19.45 1.99
C ALA A 74 19.78 -19.06 2.16
N ARG A 75 19.19 -19.30 3.34
CA ARG A 75 17.80 -18.90 3.63
C ARG A 75 17.64 -17.39 3.70
N GLU A 76 18.56 -16.67 4.34
CA GLU A 76 18.55 -15.20 4.41
C GLU A 76 18.64 -14.58 3.02
N SER A 77 19.42 -15.18 2.13
CA SER A 77 19.50 -14.82 0.70
C SER A 77 18.32 -15.33 -0.15
N ARG A 78 17.29 -15.91 0.48
CA ARG A 78 16.08 -16.49 -0.16
C ARG A 78 16.39 -17.57 -1.19
N VAL A 79 17.51 -18.28 -1.03
CA VAL A 79 17.89 -19.45 -1.83
C VAL A 79 17.33 -20.70 -1.15
N ASN A 80 16.74 -21.60 -1.94
CA ASN A 80 16.20 -22.86 -1.40
C ASN A 80 17.34 -23.87 -1.18
N PRO A 81 17.69 -24.23 0.07
CA PRO A 81 18.81 -25.13 0.36
C PRO A 81 18.50 -26.60 0.07
N SER A 82 17.22 -26.96 -0.10
CA SER A 82 16.78 -28.32 -0.44
C SER A 82 16.54 -28.50 -1.94
N GLY A 83 16.72 -27.45 -2.74
CA GLY A 83 16.43 -27.46 -4.17
C GLY A 83 17.49 -28.22 -4.97
N ASN A 84 17.04 -29.01 -5.95
CA ASN A 84 17.93 -29.44 -7.03
C ASN A 84 18.35 -28.19 -7.85
N SER A 85 19.53 -28.20 -8.49
CA SER A 85 20.08 -27.07 -9.28
C SER A 85 19.18 -26.65 -10.47
N THR A 86 18.12 -27.39 -10.74
CA THR A 86 17.08 -27.10 -11.74
C THR A 86 15.96 -26.20 -11.22
N ASN A 87 16.00 -25.75 -9.96
CA ASN A 87 14.97 -24.85 -9.44
C ASN A 87 14.98 -23.52 -10.22
N PRO A 88 13.80 -23.00 -10.60
CA PRO A 88 13.71 -21.69 -11.24
C PRO A 88 14.25 -20.60 -10.31
N SER A 89 15.00 -19.66 -10.87
CA SER A 89 15.49 -18.49 -10.14
C SER A 89 14.30 -17.66 -9.64
N ASN A 90 14.34 -17.20 -8.39
CA ASN A 90 13.38 -16.19 -7.90
C ASN A 90 13.50 -14.85 -8.65
N TRP A 91 14.61 -14.65 -9.38
CA TRP A 91 14.93 -13.48 -10.17
C TRP A 91 15.11 -13.86 -11.65
N ASP A 92 14.25 -14.73 -12.18
CA ASP A 92 14.13 -14.85 -13.62
C ASP A 92 13.55 -13.55 -14.23
N PHE A 93 13.61 -13.40 -15.55
CA PHE A 93 13.16 -12.19 -16.22
C PHE A 93 11.70 -11.85 -15.89
N SER A 94 10.81 -12.86 -15.85
CA SER A 94 9.39 -12.68 -15.56
C SER A 94 9.19 -12.16 -14.14
N SER A 95 9.74 -12.85 -13.13
CA SER A 95 9.63 -12.45 -11.72
C SER A 95 10.26 -11.08 -11.45
N SER A 96 11.40 -10.77 -12.09
CA SER A 96 12.07 -9.48 -11.96
C SER A 96 11.26 -8.33 -12.58
N PHE A 97 10.63 -8.57 -13.73
CA PHE A 97 9.75 -7.60 -14.38
C PHE A 97 8.50 -7.30 -13.52
N PHE A 98 7.86 -8.33 -12.96
CA PHE A 98 6.72 -8.14 -12.06
C PHE A 98 7.10 -7.39 -10.79
N PHE A 99 8.26 -7.69 -10.21
CA PHE A 99 8.77 -6.94 -9.07
C PHE A 99 8.99 -5.46 -9.43
N ALA A 100 9.70 -5.17 -10.53
CA ALA A 100 9.92 -3.80 -10.99
C ALA A 100 8.59 -3.06 -11.26
N GLY A 101 7.62 -3.72 -11.90
CA GLY A 101 6.29 -3.16 -12.13
C GLY A 101 5.54 -2.87 -10.83
N THR A 102 5.65 -3.74 -9.83
CA THR A 102 5.05 -3.52 -8.49
C THR A 102 5.67 -2.30 -7.80
N VAL A 103 7.00 -2.14 -7.89
CA VAL A 103 7.69 -0.98 -7.32
C VAL A 103 7.25 0.32 -8.03
N VAL A 104 7.16 0.33 -9.36
CA VAL A 104 6.71 1.52 -10.09
C VAL A 104 5.26 1.88 -9.75
N THR A 105 4.36 0.90 -9.78
CA THR A 105 2.93 1.12 -9.47
C THR A 105 2.69 1.56 -8.03
N THR A 106 3.45 1.03 -7.06
CA THR A 106 3.33 1.47 -5.65
C THR A 106 3.76 2.92 -5.46
N VAL A 107 4.81 3.39 -6.14
CA VAL A 107 5.23 4.80 -6.12
C VAL A 107 4.16 5.71 -6.73
N GLU A 108 3.58 5.31 -7.86
CA GLU A 108 2.50 6.06 -8.52
C GLU A 108 1.24 6.13 -7.64
N VAL A 109 0.80 4.99 -7.10
CA VAL A 109 -0.37 4.92 -6.21
C VAL A 109 -0.15 5.76 -4.97
N LEU A 110 1.02 5.66 -4.32
CA LEU A 110 1.33 6.46 -3.13
C LEU A 110 1.25 7.96 -3.43
N THR A 111 1.81 8.40 -4.56
CA THR A 111 1.78 9.81 -4.97
C THR A 111 0.35 10.30 -5.21
N VAL A 112 -0.47 9.50 -5.89
CA VAL A 112 -1.89 9.81 -6.13
C VAL A 112 -2.68 9.85 -4.83
N THR A 113 -2.51 8.86 -3.95
CA THR A 113 -3.21 8.81 -2.66
C THR A 113 -2.81 10.00 -1.78
N LEU A 114 -1.53 10.36 -1.72
CA LEU A 114 -1.07 11.55 -0.99
C LEU A 114 -1.69 12.84 -1.55
N PHE A 115 -1.72 13.02 -2.88
CA PHE A 115 -2.37 14.16 -3.52
C PHE A 115 -3.87 14.26 -3.18
N LEU A 116 -4.56 13.13 -3.19
CA LEU A 116 -5.98 13.07 -2.86
C LEU A 116 -6.24 13.38 -1.38
N VAL A 117 -5.47 12.79 -0.45
CA VAL A 117 -5.62 13.01 0.98
C VAL A 117 -5.30 14.44 1.36
N ILE A 118 -4.16 14.97 0.90
CA ILE A 118 -3.73 16.35 1.19
C ILE A 118 -4.74 17.35 0.62
N GLY A 119 -5.14 17.17 -0.65
CA GLY A 119 -6.15 18.02 -1.28
C GLY A 119 -7.49 17.97 -0.56
N SER A 120 -7.95 16.78 -0.16
CA SER A 120 -9.19 16.62 0.60
C SER A 120 -9.13 17.31 1.96
N ILE A 121 -8.01 17.22 2.68
CA ILE A 121 -7.86 17.92 3.97
C ILE A 121 -7.86 19.44 3.77
N LEU A 122 -7.03 19.94 2.84
CA LEU A 122 -6.90 21.37 2.58
C LEU A 122 -8.21 21.99 2.04
N LEU A 123 -8.98 21.25 1.26
CA LEU A 123 -10.20 21.76 0.63
C LEU A 123 -11.47 21.42 1.42
N LEU A 124 -11.59 20.29 2.09
CA LEU A 124 -12.84 19.95 2.79
C LEU A 124 -12.82 20.27 4.28
N VAL A 125 -11.65 20.32 4.93
CA VAL A 125 -11.56 20.48 6.39
C VAL A 125 -11.22 21.93 6.79
N ILE A 126 -10.29 22.57 6.08
CA ILE A 126 -9.87 23.95 6.40
C ILE A 126 -11.02 24.97 6.26
N PRO A 127 -11.87 24.93 5.22
CA PRO A 127 -12.91 25.95 5.08
C PRO A 127 -13.96 25.88 6.18
N PRO A 128 -14.56 24.73 6.52
CA PRO A 128 -15.48 24.65 7.65
C PRO A 128 -14.87 25.15 8.95
N LEU A 129 -13.57 24.90 9.19
CA LEU A 129 -12.85 25.43 10.36
C LEU A 129 -12.69 26.95 10.29
N MET A 130 -12.33 27.51 9.13
CA MET A 130 -12.15 28.95 8.94
C MET A 130 -13.48 29.70 9.03
N PHE A 131 -14.54 29.17 8.40
CA PHE A 131 -15.92 29.68 8.48
C PHE A 131 -16.45 29.61 9.93
N SER A 132 -16.25 28.49 10.63
CA SER A 132 -16.63 28.36 12.05
C SER A 132 -15.90 29.38 12.92
N TYR A 133 -14.60 29.60 12.70
CA TYR A 133 -13.82 30.57 13.46
C TYR A 133 -14.25 32.03 13.22
N VAL A 134 -14.42 32.42 11.95
CA VAL A 134 -14.75 33.81 11.60
C VAL A 134 -16.18 34.16 11.97
N GLU A 135 -17.11 33.24 11.77
CA GLU A 135 -18.52 33.54 11.92
C GLU A 135 -19.11 33.12 13.28
N GLY A 136 -18.35 32.36 14.08
CA GLY A 136 -18.71 31.97 15.44
C GLY A 136 -19.80 30.90 15.51
N TRP A 137 -20.06 30.16 14.43
CA TRP A 137 -21.09 29.12 14.40
C TRP A 137 -20.68 27.94 15.29
N SER A 138 -21.55 27.59 16.23
CA SER A 138 -21.61 26.27 16.84
C SER A 138 -22.49 25.38 15.95
N TYR A 139 -22.15 24.09 15.79
CA TYR A 139 -22.80 23.13 14.88
C TYR A 139 -24.29 22.82 15.16
N GLY A 140 -24.98 23.64 15.96
CA GLY A 140 -26.37 23.43 16.39
C GLY A 140 -27.25 24.68 16.54
N GLU A 141 -26.84 25.86 16.04
CA GLU A 141 -27.70 27.05 16.07
C GLU A 141 -28.29 27.37 14.69
N GLU A 142 -29.60 27.57 14.66
CA GLU A 142 -30.36 27.93 13.47
C GLU A 142 -29.95 29.30 12.92
N TYR A 143 -29.92 29.41 11.59
CA TYR A 143 -29.33 30.49 10.81
C TYR A 143 -30.06 31.83 10.99
N GLY A 144 -29.74 32.56 12.06
CA GLY A 144 -30.09 33.98 12.22
C GLY A 144 -29.08 34.88 11.50
N SER A 145 -29.34 35.20 10.22
CA SER A 145 -28.51 36.13 9.45
C SER A 145 -28.56 37.54 10.07
N ASN A 146 -27.48 37.95 10.73
CA ASN A 146 -27.37 39.29 11.34
C ASN A 146 -26.97 40.32 10.26
N PRO A 147 -27.85 41.28 9.89
CA PRO A 147 -27.60 42.20 8.76
C PRO A 147 -26.51 43.25 9.03
N ASN A 148 -25.99 43.36 10.26
CA ASN A 148 -24.98 44.34 10.66
C ASN A 148 -23.53 43.80 10.66
N LYS A 149 -23.27 42.58 10.16
CA LYS A 149 -21.91 42.04 10.10
C LYS A 149 -21.15 42.64 8.90
N HIS A 150 -20.22 43.56 9.19
CA HIS A 150 -19.30 44.09 8.19
C HIS A 150 -18.17 43.08 7.92
N TYR A 151 -18.31 42.30 6.85
CA TYR A 151 -17.24 41.40 6.42
C TYR A 151 -16.08 42.20 5.83
N ILE A 152 -14.87 41.89 6.29
CA ILE A 152 -13.63 42.42 5.70
C ILE A 152 -13.51 41.89 4.26
N THR A 153 -13.25 42.78 3.30
CA THR A 153 -13.09 42.47 1.87
C THR A 153 -12.09 41.34 1.61
N ILE A 154 -11.06 41.23 2.46
CA ILE A 154 -9.98 40.22 2.39
C ILE A 154 -10.53 38.79 2.55
N TYR A 155 -11.51 38.60 3.44
CA TYR A 155 -12.13 37.29 3.67
C TYR A 155 -12.91 36.80 2.44
N ARG A 156 -13.67 37.71 1.81
CA ARG A 156 -14.42 37.41 0.59
C ARG A 156 -13.49 37.05 -0.57
N SER A 157 -12.36 37.76 -0.73
CA SER A 157 -11.36 37.40 -1.73
C SER A 157 -10.68 36.06 -1.45
N LEU A 158 -10.37 35.75 -0.18
CA LEU A 158 -9.77 34.47 0.21
C LEU A 158 -10.70 33.29 -0.06
N ALA A 159 -12.00 33.44 0.23
CA ALA A 159 -13.01 32.42 -0.09
C ALA A 159 -13.14 32.18 -1.60
N SER A 160 -13.11 33.24 -2.41
CA SER A 160 -13.13 33.10 -3.88
C SER A 160 -11.89 32.40 -4.42
N VAL A 161 -10.70 32.73 -3.93
CA VAL A 161 -9.45 32.05 -4.30
C VAL A 161 -9.51 30.57 -3.92
N TRP A 162 -10.02 30.27 -2.73
CA TRP A 162 -10.19 28.90 -2.26
C TRP A 162 -11.15 28.07 -3.14
N LEU A 163 -12.27 28.64 -3.56
CA LEU A 163 -13.21 27.98 -4.48
C LEU A 163 -12.57 27.67 -5.84
N ILE A 164 -11.81 28.60 -6.40
CA ILE A 164 -11.11 28.40 -7.68
C ILE A 164 -10.08 27.26 -7.55
N LEU A 165 -9.34 27.24 -6.44
CA LEU A 165 -8.39 26.17 -6.14
C LEU A 165 -9.09 24.81 -5.98
N GLY A 166 -10.24 24.79 -5.29
CA GLY A 166 -11.07 23.60 -5.12
C GLY A 166 -11.63 23.04 -6.43
N LEU A 167 -12.11 23.92 -7.30
CA LEU A 167 -12.58 23.57 -8.64
C LEU A 167 -11.44 23.00 -9.50
N GLY A 168 -10.23 23.57 -9.42
CA GLY A 168 -9.05 23.03 -10.10
C GLY A 168 -8.68 21.63 -9.63
N TRP A 169 -8.72 21.39 -8.32
CA TRP A 169 -8.46 20.05 -7.76
C TRP A 169 -9.54 19.04 -8.15
N LEU A 170 -10.82 19.41 -8.14
CA LEU A 170 -11.92 18.58 -8.63
C LEU A 170 -11.76 18.22 -10.11
N ALA A 171 -11.36 19.18 -10.94
CA ALA A 171 -11.06 18.93 -12.34
C ALA A 171 -9.90 17.93 -12.52
N ALA A 172 -8.85 18.04 -11.70
CA ALA A 172 -7.75 17.07 -11.69
C ALA A 172 -8.21 15.66 -11.28
N LEU A 173 -9.11 15.55 -10.30
CA LEU A 173 -9.70 14.29 -9.85
C LEU A 173 -10.55 13.64 -10.94
N LEU A 174 -11.39 14.41 -11.63
CA LEU A 174 -12.16 13.93 -12.77
C LEU A 174 -11.24 13.46 -13.91
N ASN A 175 -10.20 14.23 -14.22
CA ASN A 175 -9.20 13.85 -15.22
C ASN A 175 -8.48 12.55 -14.86
N LEU A 176 -8.11 12.36 -13.60
CA LEU A 176 -7.55 11.10 -13.11
C LEU A 176 -8.56 9.95 -13.28
N GLY A 177 -9.82 10.17 -12.92
CA GLY A 177 -10.91 9.21 -13.10
C GLY A 177 -11.08 8.77 -14.55
N THR A 178 -11.04 9.71 -15.51
CA THR A 178 -11.12 9.35 -16.94
C THR A 178 -9.91 8.56 -17.43
N ARG A 179 -8.71 8.81 -16.89
CA ARG A 179 -7.49 8.05 -17.23
C ARG A 179 -7.58 6.62 -16.72
N LEU A 180 -8.08 6.43 -15.50
CA LEU A 180 -8.31 5.10 -14.93
C LEU A 180 -9.41 4.36 -15.70
N LEU A 181 -10.51 5.05 -16.01
CA LEU A 181 -11.60 4.50 -16.81
C LEU A 181 -11.11 4.04 -18.20
N LYS A 182 -10.26 4.83 -18.88
CA LYS A 182 -9.64 4.45 -20.15
C LYS A 182 -8.76 3.20 -20.03
N HIS A 183 -8.01 3.02 -18.93
CA HIS A 183 -7.21 1.81 -18.72
C HIS A 183 -8.09 0.57 -18.48
N VAL A 184 -9.12 0.69 -17.65
CA VAL A 184 -10.07 -0.42 -17.35
C VAL A 184 -10.87 -0.81 -18.60
N ILE A 185 -11.39 0.18 -19.32
CA ILE A 185 -12.10 -0.05 -20.58
C ILE A 185 -11.15 -0.59 -21.66
N GLY A 186 -9.91 -0.10 -21.73
CA GLY A 186 -8.89 -0.59 -22.67
C GLY A 186 -8.55 -2.06 -22.44
N GLN A 187 -8.42 -2.51 -21.20
CA GLN A 187 -8.23 -3.93 -20.89
C GLN A 187 -9.47 -4.78 -21.17
N THR A 188 -10.68 -4.22 -21.06
CA THR A 188 -11.94 -4.95 -21.29
C THR A 188 -12.32 -5.03 -22.77
N LEU A 189 -11.95 -4.03 -23.58
CA LEU A 189 -12.27 -3.95 -25.02
C LEU A 189 -11.12 -4.37 -25.94
N ALA A 190 -9.88 -4.46 -25.46
CA ALA A 190 -8.75 -5.01 -26.24
C ALA A 190 -8.96 -6.45 -26.74
N PRO A 191 -9.61 -7.38 -26.01
CA PRO A 191 -9.86 -8.73 -26.52
C PRO A 191 -10.73 -8.72 -27.78
N PHE A 192 -11.62 -7.73 -27.93
CA PHE A 192 -12.57 -7.64 -29.04
C PHE A 192 -11.95 -7.04 -30.30
N SER A 193 -10.98 -6.11 -30.16
CA SER A 193 -10.28 -5.51 -31.29
C SER A 193 -9.25 -6.45 -31.94
N ALA A 194 -8.73 -7.43 -31.21
CA ALA A 194 -7.80 -8.42 -31.76
C ALA A 194 -8.53 -9.40 -32.70
N VAL A 195 -9.71 -9.90 -32.28
CA VAL A 195 -10.55 -10.80 -33.08
C VAL A 195 -10.97 -10.18 -34.43
N ASN A 196 -11.27 -8.89 -34.47
CA ASN A 196 -11.68 -8.23 -35.72
C ASN A 196 -10.53 -8.03 -36.73
N LYS A 197 -9.27 -8.06 -36.29
CA LYS A 197 -8.12 -8.01 -37.20
C LYS A 197 -7.85 -9.36 -37.86
N ASP A 198 -8.12 -10.46 -37.16
CA ASP A 198 -7.89 -11.80 -37.70
C ASP A 198 -8.91 -12.18 -38.78
N CYS A 199 -10.18 -11.76 -38.68
CA CYS A 199 -11.19 -12.03 -39.73
C CYS A 199 -10.87 -11.34 -41.06
N HIS A 200 -10.22 -10.16 -41.07
CA HIS A 200 -9.92 -9.44 -42.30
C HIS A 200 -8.68 -9.99 -43.04
N SER A 201 -7.86 -10.82 -42.36
CA SER A 201 -6.69 -11.48 -42.97
C SER A 201 -7.01 -12.84 -43.61
N VAL A 202 -8.12 -13.49 -43.23
CA VAL A 202 -8.54 -14.77 -43.83
C VAL A 202 -9.13 -14.57 -45.23
N GLU A 203 -9.89 -13.50 -45.46
CA GLU A 203 -10.53 -13.25 -46.77
C GLU A 203 -9.53 -12.88 -47.88
N LYS A 204 -8.29 -12.51 -47.52
CA LYS A 204 -7.23 -12.21 -48.51
C LYS A 204 -6.47 -13.44 -49.02
N GLN A 205 -6.65 -14.63 -48.42
CA GLN A 205 -5.90 -15.82 -48.83
C GLN A 205 -6.66 -16.77 -49.77
N GLU A 206 -7.97 -16.61 -49.98
CA GLU A 206 -8.74 -17.52 -50.86
C GLU A 206 -8.87 -17.03 -52.33
N GLY A 207 -8.34 -15.85 -52.66
CA GLY A 207 -8.46 -15.23 -53.99
C GLY A 207 -7.25 -15.36 -54.92
N GLY A 208 -6.23 -16.17 -54.61
CA GLY A 208 -4.93 -16.07 -55.30
C GLY A 208 -4.09 -17.35 -55.35
N THR A 209 -4.64 -18.46 -55.82
CA THR A 209 -3.82 -19.61 -56.27
C THR A 209 -4.30 -20.11 -57.62
N ALA A 210 -4.00 -19.33 -58.64
CA ALA A 210 -3.73 -19.83 -59.98
C ALA A 210 -2.47 -19.12 -60.49
N GLN A 211 -1.63 -19.87 -61.20
CA GLN A 211 -0.46 -19.49 -61.99
C GLN A 211 0.95 -19.69 -61.37
N GLN A 212 1.58 -20.78 -61.84
CA GLN A 212 2.95 -20.91 -62.38
C GLN A 212 4.16 -20.51 -61.52
N VAL A 213 5.05 -21.49 -61.26
CA VAL A 213 6.47 -21.43 -61.69
C VAL A 213 6.96 -22.85 -62.02
N ILE A 214 7.76 -22.88 -63.09
CA ILE A 214 8.54 -23.96 -63.73
C ILE A 214 9.43 -24.74 -62.76
#